data_AF-A0A7J4RTT4-F1
#
_entry.id   AF-A0A7J4RTT4-F1
#
_cell.length_a   1.000
_cell.length_b   1.000
_cell.length_c   1.000
_cell.angle_alpha   90.00
_cell.angle_beta   90.00
_cell.angle_gamma   90.00
#
_symmetry.space_group_name_H-M   'P 1'
#
loop_
_entity.id
_entity.type
_entity.pdbx_description
1 polymer ?
#
loop_
_entity_poly.entity_id
_entity_poly.type
_entity_poly.pdbx_seq_one_letter_code
_entity_poly.pdbx_strand_id
1 'polypeptide(L)'
;MDVPISDFIKIRRNCNNEDVGLQLKKAVANLVNFAHEMGNIGKLEKQNQPLDIIYQDPYGSKIGIAVVMNQNHSKNFEEISNVSKSSALVDKLVILTNTNLPSSNSATIVNIDKSKMIDLIYFDSKYTSHKIKTSDNEKAQMLAKTVSII
;
A
#
# COMPACT_ATOMS: atom_id res chain seq x y z
N MET A 1 -1.26 9.03 -11.02
CA MET A 1 0.08 9.41 -11.54
C MET A 1 -0.05 9.75 -13.04
N ASP A 2 0.90 10.48 -13.64
CA ASP A 2 0.90 10.66 -15.12
C ASP A 2 1.49 9.42 -15.80
N VAL A 3 0.70 8.34 -15.85
CA VAL A 3 1.15 7.07 -16.43
C VAL A 3 1.05 7.13 -17.95
N PRO A 4 2.15 6.93 -18.70
CA PRO A 4 2.10 6.84 -20.15
C PRO A 4 1.18 5.69 -20.60
N ILE A 5 0.43 5.89 -21.68
CA ILE A 5 -0.55 4.90 -22.18
C ILE A 5 0.10 3.53 -22.41
N SER A 6 1.33 3.49 -22.91
CA SER A 6 2.08 2.25 -23.11
C SER A 6 2.33 1.49 -21.81
N ASP A 7 2.66 2.19 -20.74
CA ASP A 7 2.92 1.60 -19.42
C ASP A 7 1.61 1.21 -18.75
N PHE A 8 0.56 2.04 -18.88
CA PHE A 8 -0.78 1.71 -18.42
C PHE A 8 -1.26 0.37 -19.00
N ILE A 9 -1.14 0.16 -20.32
CA ILE A 9 -1.56 -1.09 -20.97
C ILE A 9 -0.74 -2.28 -20.46
N LYS A 10 0.58 -2.13 -20.32
CA LYS A 10 1.47 -3.19 -19.81
C LYS A 10 1.10 -3.58 -18.39
N ILE A 11 1.00 -2.60 -17.49
CA ILE A 11 0.69 -2.84 -16.08
C ILE A 11 -0.71 -3.45 -15.94
N ARG A 12 -1.71 -2.89 -16.64
CA ARG A 12 -3.09 -3.38 -16.59
C ARG A 12 -3.22 -4.85 -17.02
N ARG A 13 -2.44 -5.29 -18.01
CA ARG A 13 -2.42 -6.70 -18.43
C ARG A 13 -1.91 -7.61 -17.32
N ASN A 14 -0.92 -7.14 -16.55
CA ASN A 14 -0.31 -7.90 -15.47
C ASN A 14 -1.13 -7.85 -14.17
N CYS A 15 -2.02 -6.86 -13.99
CA CYS A 15 -2.88 -6.72 -12.80
C CYS A 15 -3.80 -7.93 -12.50
N ASN A 16 -3.96 -8.85 -13.44
CA ASN A 16 -4.75 -10.07 -13.24
C ASN A 16 -3.89 -11.30 -12.89
N ASN A 17 -2.56 -11.19 -12.86
CA ASN A 17 -1.68 -12.31 -12.52
C ASN A 17 -1.65 -12.53 -11.00
N GLU A 18 -1.35 -13.75 -10.55
CA GLU A 18 -1.28 -14.06 -9.11
C GLU A 18 -0.16 -13.29 -8.39
N ASP A 19 0.93 -12.93 -9.09
CA ASP A 19 2.09 -12.21 -8.54
C ASP A 19 1.81 -10.74 -8.18
N VAL A 20 0.65 -10.21 -8.57
CA VAL A 20 0.24 -8.82 -8.32
C VAL A 20 0.24 -8.48 -6.84
N GLY A 21 -0.14 -9.41 -5.97
CA GLY A 21 -0.12 -9.18 -4.53
C GLY A 21 1.29 -8.86 -4.03
N LEU A 22 2.30 -9.61 -4.49
CA LEU A 22 3.71 -9.37 -4.14
C LEU A 22 4.22 -8.05 -4.73
N GLN A 23 3.87 -7.74 -5.98
CA GLN A 23 4.24 -6.47 -6.61
C GLN A 23 3.64 -5.28 -5.86
N LEU A 24 2.39 -5.38 -5.41
CA LEU A 24 1.75 -4.34 -4.60
C LEU A 24 2.39 -4.20 -3.23
N LYS A 25 2.69 -5.31 -2.54
CA LYS A 25 3.42 -5.27 -1.25
C LYS A 25 4.72 -4.49 -1.38
N LYS A 26 5.48 -4.76 -2.44
CA LYS A 26 6.72 -4.02 -2.73
C LYS A 26 6.47 -2.56 -3.06
N ALA A 27 5.48 -2.27 -3.91
CA ALA A 27 5.13 -0.91 -4.30
C ALA A 27 4.70 -0.05 -3.10
N VAL A 28 3.91 -0.63 -2.19
CA VAL A 28 3.47 0.02 -0.95
C VAL A 28 4.66 0.25 -0.02
N ALA A 29 5.56 -0.73 0.13
CA ALA A 29 6.79 -0.56 0.92
C ALA A 29 7.66 0.59 0.39
N ASN A 30 7.83 0.67 -0.93
CA ASN A 30 8.56 1.75 -1.57
C ASN A 30 7.85 3.11 -1.43
N LEU A 31 6.52 3.14 -1.43
CA LEU A 31 5.77 4.37 -1.19
C LEU A 31 5.91 4.85 0.26
N VAL A 32 5.93 3.93 1.22
CA VAL A 32 6.23 4.22 2.63
C VAL A 32 7.67 4.74 2.77
N ASN A 33 8.66 4.10 2.15
CA ASN A 33 10.05 4.57 2.16
C ASN A 33 10.16 5.99 1.59
N PHE A 34 9.50 6.26 0.47
CA PHE A 34 9.45 7.60 -0.11
C PHE A 34 8.79 8.61 0.84
N ALA A 35 7.70 8.25 1.52
CA ALA A 35 7.08 9.10 2.52
C ALA A 35 8.01 9.39 3.70
N HIS A 36 8.85 8.43 4.08
CA HIS A 36 9.88 8.60 5.12
C HIS A 36 11.00 9.55 4.66
N GLU A 37 11.51 9.37 3.44
CA GLU A 37 12.52 10.26 2.84
C GLU A 37 12.04 11.71 2.73
N MET A 38 10.74 11.91 2.49
CA MET A 38 10.11 13.24 2.46
C MET A 38 9.84 13.82 3.86
N GLY A 39 10.08 13.06 4.93
CA GLY A 39 9.82 13.48 6.31
C GLY A 39 8.36 13.45 6.74
N ASN A 40 7.48 12.81 5.96
CA ASN A 40 6.04 12.74 6.28
C ASN A 40 5.72 11.66 7.33
N ILE A 41 6.61 10.68 7.49
CA ILE A 41 6.49 9.63 8.50
C ILE A 41 7.79 9.47 9.26
N GLY A 42 7.69 9.05 10.52
CA GLY A 42 8.79 8.81 11.43
C GLY A 42 9.49 7.48 11.13
N LYS A 43 9.75 6.69 12.17
CA LYS A 43 10.63 5.51 12.10
C LYS A 43 9.96 4.30 11.42
N LEU A 44 10.71 3.59 10.58
CA LEU A 44 10.33 2.27 10.06
C LEU A 44 10.75 1.17 11.03
N GLU A 45 9.81 0.29 11.38
CA GLU A 45 10.06 -0.91 12.19
C GLU A 45 10.26 -2.15 11.30
N LYS A 46 10.88 -3.20 11.85
CA LYS A 46 11.08 -4.46 11.12
C LYS A 46 9.73 -5.11 10.81
N GLN A 47 9.62 -5.74 9.64
CA GLN A 47 8.48 -6.56 9.26
C GLN A 47 8.15 -7.58 10.35
N ASN A 48 6.90 -7.58 10.79
CA ASN A 48 6.36 -8.58 11.72
C ASN A 48 5.11 -9.18 11.08
N GLN A 49 5.21 -10.43 10.63
CA GLN A 49 4.03 -11.13 10.12
C GLN A 49 2.94 -11.17 11.19
N PRO A 50 1.67 -10.89 10.83
CA PRO A 50 1.12 -10.84 9.47
C PRO A 50 1.14 -9.44 8.81
N LEU A 51 1.79 -8.44 9.40
CA LEU A 51 1.90 -7.08 8.84
C LEU A 51 3.04 -7.00 7.82
N ASP A 52 2.77 -6.38 6.68
CA ASP A 52 3.77 -6.19 5.63
C ASP A 52 4.70 -5.02 5.95
N ILE A 53 4.21 -3.99 6.65
CA ILE A 53 4.99 -2.79 6.99
C ILE A 53 4.52 -2.26 8.35
N ILE A 54 5.45 -1.77 9.17
CA ILE A 54 5.13 -1.03 10.38
C ILE A 54 5.98 0.24 10.39
N TYR A 55 5.35 1.38 10.63
CA TYR A 55 6.03 2.67 10.76
C TYR A 55 5.42 3.49 11.89
N GLN A 56 6.09 4.56 12.29
CA GLN A 56 5.57 5.54 13.25
C GLN A 56 5.15 6.80 12.52
N ASP A 57 3.99 7.35 12.85
CA ASP A 57 3.59 8.67 12.38
C ASP A 57 4.45 9.77 13.04
N PRO A 58 4.40 11.02 12.57
CA PRO A 58 5.15 12.13 13.17
C PRO A 58 4.81 12.41 14.64
N TYR A 59 3.70 11.87 15.15
CA TYR A 59 3.25 12.02 16.54
C TYR A 59 3.65 10.83 17.43
N GLY A 60 4.31 9.82 16.87
CA GLY A 60 4.79 8.64 17.58
C GLY A 60 3.82 7.45 17.61
N SER A 61 2.65 7.55 16.96
CA SER A 61 1.71 6.42 16.87
C SER A 61 2.25 5.36 15.91
N LYS A 62 2.19 4.09 16.30
CA LYS A 62 2.55 2.96 15.45
C LYS A 62 1.43 2.63 14.48
N ILE A 63 1.75 2.66 13.19
CA ILE A 63 0.83 2.30 12.11
C ILE A 63 1.33 1.02 11.43
N GLY A 64 0.47 0.01 11.41
CA GLY A 64 0.67 -1.23 10.66
C GLY A 64 -0.05 -1.20 9.33
N ILE A 65 0.61 -1.64 8.25
CA ILE A 65 0.01 -1.85 6.94
C ILE A 65 0.06 -3.34 6.60
N ALA A 66 -1.06 -3.85 6.10
CA ALA A 66 -1.14 -5.16 5.47
C ALA A 66 -1.80 -5.05 4.09
N VAL A 67 -1.28 -5.78 3.12
CA VAL A 67 -1.77 -5.84 1.75
C VAL A 67 -2.35 -7.22 1.50
N VAL A 68 -3.67 -7.29 1.34
CA VAL A 68 -4.44 -8.53 1.14
C VAL A 68 -5.10 -8.51 -0.23
N MET A 69 -4.46 -9.17 -1.20
CA MET A 69 -4.89 -9.18 -2.60
C MET A 69 -5.02 -10.64 -3.08
N ASN A 70 -6.24 -11.16 -3.13
CA ASN A 70 -6.56 -12.47 -3.69
C ASN A 70 -7.71 -12.34 -4.70
N GLN A 71 -7.69 -13.19 -5.73
CA GLN A 71 -8.83 -13.32 -6.64
C GLN A 71 -10.02 -14.00 -5.96
N ASN A 72 -9.75 -14.86 -4.98
CA ASN A 72 -10.77 -15.51 -4.19
C ASN A 72 -11.15 -14.65 -2.98
N HIS A 73 -12.33 -14.03 -3.05
CA HIS A 73 -12.85 -13.15 -2.02
C HIS A 73 -13.02 -13.81 -0.65
N SER A 74 -13.24 -15.13 -0.57
CA SER A 74 -13.34 -15.82 0.73
C SER A 74 -11.98 -15.92 1.43
N LYS A 75 -10.90 -16.14 0.66
CA LYS A 75 -9.53 -16.15 1.18
C LYS A 75 -9.11 -14.77 1.69
N ASN A 76 -9.50 -13.70 0.98
CA ASN A 76 -9.29 -12.33 1.46
C ASN A 76 -9.94 -12.12 2.84
N PHE A 77 -11.17 -12.57 3.02
CA PHE A 77 -11.88 -12.38 4.30
C PHE A 77 -11.16 -13.07 5.46
N GLU A 78 -10.66 -14.29 5.25
CA GLU A 78 -9.91 -15.05 6.25
C GLU A 78 -8.58 -14.36 6.59
N GLU A 79 -7.82 -13.90 5.58
CA GLU A 79 -6.55 -13.21 5.77
C GLU A 79 -6.75 -11.85 6.45
N ILE A 80 -7.76 -11.08 6.07
CA ILE A 80 -8.14 -9.82 6.73
C ILE A 80 -8.50 -10.07 8.20
N SER A 81 -9.26 -11.12 8.50
CA SER A 81 -9.62 -11.48 9.88
C SER A 81 -8.38 -11.84 10.72
N ASN A 82 -7.44 -12.57 10.14
CA ASN A 82 -6.18 -12.93 10.80
C ASN A 82 -5.26 -11.71 11.02
N VAL A 83 -5.15 -10.83 10.03
CA VAL A 83 -4.41 -9.56 10.15
C VAL A 83 -5.07 -8.65 11.20
N SER A 84 -6.40 -8.59 11.25
CA SER A 84 -7.13 -7.76 12.21
C SER A 84 -6.84 -8.13 13.66
N LYS A 85 -6.55 -9.40 13.96
CA LYS A 85 -6.10 -9.83 15.30
C LYS A 85 -4.76 -9.21 15.72
N SER A 86 -3.98 -8.74 14.76
CA SER A 86 -2.70 -8.07 15.00
C SER A 86 -2.84 -6.59 15.31
N SER A 87 -4.07 -6.06 15.40
CA SER A 87 -4.32 -4.69 15.85
C SER A 87 -3.80 -4.42 17.26
N ALA A 88 -3.58 -5.45 18.09
CA ALA A 88 -2.97 -5.28 19.41
C ALA A 88 -1.47 -4.89 19.36
N LEU A 89 -0.82 -5.02 18.19
CA LEU A 89 0.61 -4.72 18.01
C LEU A 89 0.87 -3.28 17.57
N VAL A 90 -0.17 -2.56 17.13
CA VAL A 90 -0.08 -1.23 16.51
C VAL A 90 -1.22 -0.34 16.99
N ASP A 91 -1.00 0.97 17.04
CA ASP A 91 -2.05 1.92 17.44
C ASP A 91 -3.12 2.09 16.34
N LYS A 92 -2.70 1.96 15.07
CA LYS A 92 -3.59 2.00 13.90
C LYS A 92 -3.21 0.89 12.93
N LEU A 93 -4.22 0.23 12.36
CA LEU A 93 -4.06 -0.80 11.33
C LEU A 93 -4.72 -0.35 10.03
N VAL A 94 -3.96 -0.39 8.93
CA VAL A 94 -4.42 -0.10 7.56
C VAL A 94 -4.34 -1.38 6.74
N ILE A 95 -5.45 -1.77 6.13
CA ILE A 95 -5.55 -2.97 5.31
C ILE A 95 -5.87 -2.55 3.88
N LEU A 96 -4.94 -2.78 2.96
CA LEU A 96 -5.10 -2.53 1.54
C LEU A 96 -5.62 -3.79 0.87
N THR A 97 -6.77 -3.73 0.21
CA THR A 97 -7.38 -4.92 -0.40
C THR A 97 -8.13 -4.62 -1.70
N ASN A 98 -8.28 -5.62 -2.57
CA ASN A 98 -9.09 -5.54 -3.80
C ASN A 98 -10.56 -5.92 -3.59
N THR A 99 -10.96 -6.26 -2.36
CA THR A 99 -12.35 -6.56 -2.01
C THR A 99 -13.04 -5.40 -1.34
N ASN A 100 -14.27 -5.12 -1.77
CA ASN A 100 -15.13 -4.16 -1.08
C ASN A 100 -15.62 -4.78 0.24
N LEU A 101 -14.90 -4.50 1.33
CA LEU A 101 -15.40 -4.74 2.68
C LEU A 101 -15.75 -3.41 3.34
N PRO A 102 -16.81 -3.36 4.16
CA PRO A 102 -17.03 -2.23 5.05
C PRO A 102 -15.87 -2.13 6.04
N SER A 103 -15.39 -0.92 6.30
CA SER A 103 -14.38 -0.66 7.32
C SER A 103 -14.88 -1.14 8.69
N SER A 104 -14.05 -1.88 9.43
CA SER A 104 -14.35 -2.27 10.81
C SER A 104 -13.76 -1.24 11.79
N ASN A 105 -14.34 -1.10 12.98
CA ASN A 105 -13.90 -0.10 13.95
C ASN A 105 -12.43 -0.26 14.41
N SER A 106 -11.80 -1.41 14.15
CA SER A 106 -10.43 -1.73 14.55
C SER A 106 -9.39 -1.59 13.42
N ALA A 107 -9.83 -1.41 12.17
CA ALA A 107 -8.92 -1.34 11.02
C ALA A 107 -9.46 -0.45 9.90
N THR A 108 -8.61 0.42 9.36
CA THR A 108 -8.91 1.20 8.17
C THR A 108 -8.75 0.32 6.95
N ILE A 109 -9.87 -0.09 6.35
CA ILE A 109 -9.85 -0.89 5.12
C ILE A 109 -9.88 0.06 3.92
N VAL A 110 -8.85 -0.01 3.08
CA VAL A 110 -8.73 0.77 1.86
C VAL A 110 -8.92 -0.14 0.66
N ASN A 111 -9.94 0.16 -0.15
CA ASN A 111 -10.14 -0.53 -1.42
C ASN A 111 -9.17 -0.03 -2.50
N ILE A 112 -8.36 -0.96 -2.99
CA ILE A 112 -7.40 -0.77 -4.07
C ILE A 112 -8.03 -1.23 -5.39
N ASP A 113 -8.66 -0.28 -6.08
CA ASP A 113 -9.15 -0.50 -7.44
C ASP A 113 -7.99 -0.61 -8.46
N LYS A 114 -8.32 -1.04 -9.68
CA LYS A 114 -7.33 -1.22 -10.76
C LYS A 114 -6.55 0.06 -11.08
N SER A 115 -7.15 1.24 -10.93
CA SER A 115 -6.45 2.50 -11.19
C SER A 115 -5.37 2.76 -10.13
N LYS A 116 -5.71 2.56 -8.85
CA LYS A 116 -4.75 2.68 -7.74
C LYS A 116 -3.65 1.64 -7.84
N MET A 117 -3.96 0.41 -8.24
CA MET A 117 -2.94 -0.62 -8.51
C MET A 117 -1.95 -0.17 -9.56
N ILE A 118 -2.44 0.38 -10.68
CA ILE A 118 -1.58 0.84 -11.78
C ILE A 118 -0.71 2.00 -11.31
N ASP A 119 -1.27 2.96 -10.58
CA ASP A 119 -0.52 4.09 -10.04
C ASP A 119 0.58 3.63 -9.06
N LEU A 120 0.29 2.68 -8.18
CA LEU A 120 1.27 2.09 -7.24
C LEU A 120 2.40 1.36 -7.97
N ILE A 121 2.07 0.50 -8.94
CA ILE A 121 3.08 -0.26 -9.69
C ILE A 121 3.92 0.68 -10.57
N TYR A 122 3.31 1.71 -11.16
CA TYR A 122 4.04 2.70 -11.93
C TYR A 122 4.97 3.53 -11.05
N PHE A 123 4.49 3.96 -9.89
CA PHE A 123 5.30 4.63 -8.88
C PHE A 123 6.50 3.76 -8.47
N ASP A 124 6.27 2.49 -8.14
CA ASP A 124 7.32 1.52 -7.76
C ASP A 124 8.42 1.43 -8.82
N SER A 125 8.03 1.33 -10.09
CA SER A 125 8.96 1.28 -11.22
C SER A 125 9.79 2.55 -11.32
N LYS A 126 9.17 3.73 -11.18
CA LYS A 126 9.88 5.01 -11.18
C LYS A 126 10.82 5.15 -9.98
N TYR A 127 10.36 4.81 -8.78
CA TYR A 127 11.12 4.91 -7.55
C TYR A 127 12.34 3.99 -7.57
N THR A 128 12.15 2.70 -7.89
CA THR A 128 13.25 1.72 -8.01
C THR A 128 14.27 2.13 -9.09
N SER A 129 13.81 2.75 -10.17
CA SER A 129 14.68 3.23 -11.25
C SER A 129 15.32 4.60 -10.98
N HIS A 130 15.08 5.21 -9.80
CA HIS A 130 15.55 6.57 -9.46
C HIS A 130 15.08 7.63 -10.47
N LYS A 131 13.87 7.47 -11.01
CA LYS A 131 13.24 8.35 -12.02
C LYS A 131 12.13 9.23 -11.45
N ILE A 132 12.00 9.31 -10.12
CA ILE A 132 11.08 10.22 -9.45
C ILE A 132 11.64 11.64 -9.58
N LYS A 133 10.90 12.50 -10.28
CA LYS A 133 11.23 13.93 -10.40
C LYS A 133 10.56 14.71 -9.29
N THR A 134 11.02 15.92 -9.01
CA THR A 134 10.34 16.84 -8.07
C THR A 134 8.88 17.09 -8.43
N SER A 135 8.53 17.13 -9.73
CA SER A 135 7.16 17.23 -10.21
C SER A 135 6.29 15.99 -9.91
N ASP A 136 6.91 14.84 -9.63
CA ASP A 136 6.21 13.62 -9.24
C ASP A 136 5.91 13.60 -7.73
N ASN A 137 6.57 14.44 -6.91
CA ASN A 137 6.47 14.40 -5.45
C ASN A 137 5.03 14.65 -4.97
N GLU A 138 4.35 15.67 -5.50
CA GLU A 138 2.96 15.96 -5.14
C GLU A 138 2.02 14.80 -5.48
N LYS A 139 2.27 14.13 -6.60
CA LYS A 139 1.47 12.99 -7.08
C LYS A 139 1.71 11.75 -6.24
N ALA A 140 2.96 11.48 -5.87
CA ALA A 140 3.33 10.42 -4.95
C ALA A 140 2.76 10.67 -3.54
N GLN A 141 2.78 11.92 -3.08
CA GLN A 141 2.15 12.31 -1.82
C GLN A 141 0.63 12.14 -1.86
N MET A 142 -0.02 12.54 -2.96
CA MET A 142 -1.45 12.30 -3.15
C MET A 142 -1.77 10.81 -3.16
N LEU A 143 -0.94 9.99 -3.82
CA LEU A 143 -1.08 8.54 -3.81
C LEU A 143 -1.01 7.98 -2.39
N ALA A 144 0.01 8.38 -1.61
CA ALA A 144 0.17 7.98 -0.21
C ALA A 144 -1.06 8.34 0.66
N LYS A 145 -1.65 9.52 0.47
CA LYS A 145 -2.91 9.91 1.13
C LYS A 145 -4.08 9.01 0.73
N THR A 146 -4.23 8.72 -0.57
CA THR A 146 -5.34 7.87 -1.06
C THR A 146 -5.28 6.43 -0.56
N VAL A 147 -4.09 5.95 -0.17
CA VAL A 147 -3.90 4.64 0.44
C VAL A 147 -3.71 4.68 1.96
N SER A 148 -4.00 5.83 2.58
CA SER A 148 -3.94 6.03 4.04
C SER A 148 -2.57 5.74 4.68
N ILE A 149 -1.49 6.06 3.97
CA ILE A 149 -0.11 6.04 4.52
C ILE A 149 0.22 7.35 5.26
N ILE A 150 -0.40 8.46 4.86
CA ILE A 150 -0.23 9.80 5.46
C ILE A 150 -1.55 10.55 5.53
#